data_AF-U4VJ91-F1
#
_entry.id   AF-U4VJ91-F1
#
_cell.length_a   1.000
_cell.length_b   1.000
_cell.length_c   1.000
_cell.angle_alpha   90.00
_cell.angle_beta   90.00
_cell.angle_gamma   90.00
#
_symmetry.space_group_name_H-M   'P 1'
#
loop_
_entity.id
_entity.type
_entity.pdbx_description
1 polymer ?
#
loop_
_entity_poly.entity_id
_entity_poly.type
_entity_poly.pdbx_seq_one_letter_code
_entity_poly.pdbx_strand_id
1 'polypeptide(L)'
;MVDQNVIGRDAGLPGIEELARRDYVLIHHSQRDEFVNLLRAEMQARYSGSPAEKDRTTIINEAQEARLAKLLTDAASKSESVIELLPGSGQPRLMPPALVLEPDPDSAIMQEEIFGPLLPIISYRLLDDAIGFVLKLDRPLALYCFSDNTAEIEMMLSRIVAGGVCVNDTLYHFACSNLPFGGVGASGMGQYHGHDGFLTFSKAMPVLTKYAPPAPSDLIKPPYTGLTDRLIRFIAR
;
A
#
# COMPACT_ATOMS: atom_id res chain seq x y z
N MET A 1 2.48 -15.18 5.84
CA MET A 1 2.22 -13.80 6.30
C MET A 1 3.03 -12.93 5.36
N VAL A 2 2.35 -12.19 4.48
CA VAL A 2 2.86 -11.79 3.15
C VAL A 2 3.38 -13.00 2.37
N ASP A 3 2.44 -13.79 1.82
CA ASP A 3 2.75 -14.88 0.90
C ASP A 3 1.56 -15.07 -0.05
N GLN A 4 1.55 -14.33 -1.16
CA GLN A 4 0.58 -14.46 -2.26
C GLN A 4 1.30 -14.21 -3.59
N ASN A 5 1.57 -15.30 -4.31
CA ASN A 5 2.12 -15.28 -5.68
C ASN A 5 1.01 -14.93 -6.68
N VAL A 6 0.73 -13.63 -6.85
CA VAL A 6 -0.25 -13.04 -7.77
C VAL A 6 0.27 -11.64 -8.17
N ILE A 7 0.37 -11.19 -9.43
CA ILE A 7 0.37 -11.84 -10.77
C ILE A 7 1.46 -11.11 -11.61
N GLY A 8 2.03 -11.76 -12.63
CA GLY A 8 2.98 -11.09 -13.56
C GLY A 8 2.48 -11.01 -15.01
N ARG A 9 2.56 -9.80 -15.57
CA ARG A 9 2.47 -9.36 -16.99
C ARG A 9 1.16 -9.58 -17.79
N ASP A 10 0.91 -8.59 -18.66
CA ASP A 10 -0.01 -8.55 -19.81
C ASP A 10 -1.53 -8.41 -19.56
N ALA A 11 -1.91 -7.56 -18.60
CA ALA A 11 -3.24 -6.93 -18.58
C ALA A 11 -3.12 -5.42 -18.28
N GLY A 12 -3.02 -4.58 -19.32
CA GLY A 12 -3.00 -3.12 -19.21
C GLY A 12 -4.37 -2.54 -18.87
N LEU A 13 -4.83 -2.73 -17.64
CA LEU A 13 -6.13 -2.28 -17.14
C LEU A 13 -5.96 -1.30 -15.97
N PRO A 14 -6.71 -0.18 -15.94
CA PRO A 14 -6.64 0.78 -14.84
C PRO A 14 -7.49 0.36 -13.64
N GLY A 15 -6.86 -0.14 -12.59
CA GLY A 15 -7.41 -0.24 -11.24
C GLY A 15 -6.41 0.27 -10.21
N ILE A 16 -6.87 1.02 -9.20
CA ILE A 16 -6.04 1.29 -8.01
C ILE A 16 -6.24 0.12 -7.06
N GLU A 17 -5.21 -0.65 -6.75
CA GLU A 17 -5.20 -1.59 -5.62
C GLU A 17 -4.38 -0.97 -4.47
N GLU A 18 -4.67 -1.33 -3.21
CA GLU A 18 -4.02 -0.74 -2.03
C GLU A 18 -3.58 -1.84 -1.05
N LEU A 19 -2.57 -1.56 -0.22
CA LEU A 19 -2.27 -2.36 0.97
C LEU A 19 -2.15 -1.42 2.18
N ALA A 20 -3.15 -1.47 3.08
CA ALA A 20 -3.09 -1.21 4.53
C ALA A 20 -4.46 -0.79 5.05
N ARG A 21 -4.90 -1.43 6.13
CA ARG A 21 -6.17 -1.20 6.83
C ARG A 21 -7.45 -1.47 6.02
N ARG A 22 -7.50 -1.21 4.70
CA ARG A 22 -8.62 -1.51 3.81
C ARG A 22 -8.09 -1.84 2.41
N ASP A 23 -8.30 -3.07 1.96
CA ASP A 23 -7.95 -3.52 0.61
C ASP A 23 -9.17 -3.31 -0.30
N TYR A 24 -9.07 -2.52 -1.37
CA TYR A 24 -10.18 -2.24 -2.30
C TYR A 24 -9.66 -1.78 -3.67
N VAL A 25 -10.53 -1.85 -4.68
CA VAL A 25 -10.28 -1.29 -6.02
C VAL A 25 -11.09 -0.03 -6.25
N LEU A 26 -10.44 1.07 -6.64
CA LEU A 26 -11.08 2.20 -7.30
C LEU A 26 -10.90 2.10 -8.81
N ILE A 27 -12.00 2.07 -9.56
CA ILE A 27 -12.00 1.94 -11.02
C ILE A 27 -12.98 2.93 -11.67
N HIS A 28 -12.66 3.44 -12.87
CA HIS A 28 -13.60 4.28 -13.59
C HIS A 28 -14.85 3.47 -14.00
N HIS A 29 -16.04 4.01 -13.76
CA HIS A 29 -17.31 3.30 -13.90
C HIS A 29 -17.53 2.62 -15.26
N SER A 30 -16.98 3.17 -16.35
CA SER A 30 -17.10 2.58 -17.69
C SER A 30 -16.25 1.32 -17.90
N GLN A 31 -15.33 1.01 -16.98
CA GLN A 31 -14.37 -0.09 -17.08
C GLN A 31 -14.62 -1.19 -16.03
N ARG A 32 -15.47 -0.91 -15.03
CA ARG A 32 -15.77 -1.81 -13.89
C ARG A 32 -16.15 -3.23 -14.34
N ASP A 33 -17.15 -3.34 -15.22
CA ASP A 33 -17.72 -4.63 -15.60
C ASP A 33 -16.77 -5.42 -16.53
N GLU A 34 -15.96 -4.73 -17.34
CA GLU A 34 -14.90 -5.34 -18.15
C GLU A 34 -13.78 -5.89 -17.27
N PHE A 35 -13.30 -5.10 -16.30
CA PHE A 35 -12.33 -5.53 -15.29
C PHE A 35 -12.81 -6.75 -14.51
N VAL A 36 -14.06 -6.75 -14.02
CA VAL A 36 -14.67 -7.90 -13.34
C VAL A 36 -14.64 -9.16 -14.20
N ASN A 37 -14.92 -9.04 -15.50
CA ASN A 37 -14.91 -10.18 -16.41
C ASN A 37 -13.49 -10.68 -16.73
N LEU A 38 -12.54 -9.77 -16.93
CA LEU A 38 -11.13 -10.10 -17.18
C LEU A 38 -10.48 -10.73 -15.94
N LEU A 39 -10.72 -10.19 -14.75
CA LEU A 39 -10.25 -10.77 -13.49
C LEU A 39 -10.86 -12.16 -13.23
N ARG A 40 -12.14 -12.38 -13.56
CA ARG A 40 -12.75 -13.72 -13.51
C ARG A 40 -12.10 -14.68 -14.50
N ALA A 41 -11.88 -14.26 -15.75
CA ALA A 41 -11.25 -15.09 -16.77
C ALA A 41 -9.81 -15.46 -16.37
N GLU A 42 -9.04 -14.52 -15.84
CA GLU A 42 -7.65 -14.71 -15.41
C GLU A 42 -7.55 -15.64 -14.20
N MET A 43 -8.41 -15.45 -13.20
CA MET A 43 -8.48 -16.36 -12.05
C MET A 43 -8.85 -17.78 -12.48
N GLN A 44 -9.78 -17.95 -13.42
CA GLN A 44 -10.11 -19.26 -13.97
C GLN A 44 -8.94 -19.86 -14.77
N ALA A 45 -8.29 -19.08 -15.62
CA ALA A 45 -7.14 -19.54 -16.42
C ALA A 45 -5.97 -20.00 -15.54
N ARG A 46 -5.71 -19.33 -14.42
CA ARG A 46 -4.61 -19.66 -13.51
C ARG A 46 -4.94 -20.70 -12.45
N TYR A 47 -6.18 -20.75 -11.95
CA TYR A 47 -6.55 -21.53 -10.76
C TYR A 47 -7.70 -22.54 -10.95
N SER A 48 -8.22 -22.72 -12.17
CA SER A 48 -9.15 -23.82 -12.45
C SER A 48 -8.40 -25.13 -12.74
N GLY A 49 -8.81 -26.21 -12.05
CA GLY A 49 -8.27 -27.55 -12.24
C GLY A 49 -7.04 -27.89 -11.37
N SER A 50 -6.56 -29.12 -11.56
CA SER A 50 -5.38 -29.67 -10.86
C SER A 50 -4.17 -29.62 -11.80
N PRO A 51 -2.97 -29.21 -11.32
CA PRO A 51 -2.59 -28.99 -9.93
C PRO A 51 -2.89 -27.59 -9.38
N ALA A 52 -3.40 -26.65 -10.18
CA ALA A 52 -3.54 -25.24 -9.84
C ALA A 52 -4.35 -24.93 -8.56
N GLU A 53 -5.29 -25.80 -8.19
CA GLU A 53 -5.98 -25.73 -6.89
C GLU A 53 -5.01 -25.81 -5.68
N LYS A 54 -3.86 -26.49 -5.82
CA LYS A 54 -2.83 -26.63 -4.78
C LYS A 54 -1.99 -25.38 -4.56
N ASP A 55 -1.93 -24.50 -5.55
CA ASP A 55 -1.21 -23.22 -5.46
C ASP A 55 -2.05 -22.16 -4.73
N ARG A 56 -3.31 -22.47 -4.40
CA ARG A 56 -4.16 -21.65 -3.53
C ARG A 56 -3.88 -21.93 -2.06
N THR A 57 -3.51 -20.90 -1.31
CA THR A 57 -3.32 -20.97 0.15
C THR A 57 -4.65 -21.05 0.91
N THR A 58 -4.64 -21.68 2.09
CA THR A 58 -5.79 -21.70 3.01
C THR A 58 -5.74 -20.57 4.03
N ILE A 59 -6.90 -20.19 4.59
CA ILE A 59 -7.00 -19.26 5.70
C ILE A 59 -6.30 -19.86 6.94
N ILE A 60 -5.55 -19.02 7.65
CA ILE A 60 -4.62 -19.44 8.73
C ILE A 60 -5.28 -20.20 9.88
N ASN A 61 -6.53 -19.87 10.23
CA ASN A 61 -7.31 -20.55 11.27
C ASN A 61 -8.82 -20.33 11.09
N GLU A 62 -9.61 -21.09 11.84
CA GLU A 62 -11.09 -21.07 11.81
C GLU A 62 -11.68 -19.72 12.25
N ALA A 63 -11.03 -19.00 13.16
CA ALA A 63 -11.51 -17.70 13.63
C ALA A 63 -11.42 -16.62 12.52
N GLN A 64 -10.35 -16.63 11.74
CA GLN A 64 -10.19 -15.74 10.58
C GLN A 64 -11.14 -16.14 9.44
N GLU A 65 -11.34 -17.44 9.18
CA GLU A 65 -12.35 -17.91 8.21
C GLU A 65 -13.76 -17.46 8.61
N ALA A 66 -14.13 -17.63 9.89
CA ALA A 66 -15.42 -17.18 10.42
C ALA A 66 -15.58 -15.65 10.40
N ARG A 67 -14.50 -14.87 10.51
CA ARG A 67 -14.54 -13.41 10.34
C ARG A 67 -14.79 -13.05 8.87
N LEU A 68 -14.02 -13.62 7.94
CA LEU A 68 -14.18 -13.40 6.50
C LEU A 68 -15.59 -13.81 6.00
N ALA A 69 -16.12 -14.93 6.49
CA ALA A 69 -17.49 -15.34 6.19
C ALA A 69 -18.55 -14.34 6.69
N LYS A 70 -18.32 -13.70 7.85
CA LYS A 70 -19.20 -12.61 8.34
C LYS A 70 -19.10 -11.36 7.48
N LEU A 71 -17.90 -10.96 7.05
CA LEU A 71 -17.72 -9.84 6.12
C LEU A 71 -18.49 -10.09 4.82
N LEU A 72 -18.38 -11.29 4.25
CA LEU A 72 -19.09 -11.69 3.04
C LEU A 72 -20.62 -11.71 3.24
N THR A 73 -21.09 -12.15 4.41
CA THR A 73 -22.52 -12.16 4.77
C THR A 73 -23.09 -10.74 4.91
N ASP A 74 -22.36 -9.83 5.56
CA ASP A 74 -22.77 -8.42 5.69
C ASP A 74 -22.77 -7.74 4.31
N ALA A 75 -21.69 -7.93 3.54
CA ALA A 75 -21.53 -7.42 2.18
C ALA A 75 -22.67 -7.88 1.25
N ALA A 76 -23.08 -9.14 1.29
CA ALA A 76 -24.19 -9.67 0.48
C ALA A 76 -25.55 -8.97 0.75
N SER A 77 -25.68 -8.25 1.87
CA SER A 77 -26.86 -7.43 2.20
C SER A 77 -26.66 -5.92 2.00
N LYS A 78 -25.43 -5.48 1.75
CA LYS A 78 -24.99 -4.07 1.69
C LYS A 78 -24.03 -3.80 0.52
N SER A 79 -24.29 -4.39 -0.64
CA SER A 79 -23.53 -4.17 -1.88
C SER A 79 -24.45 -4.33 -3.08
N GLU A 80 -24.00 -3.90 -4.27
CA GLU A 80 -24.71 -4.19 -5.52
C GLU A 80 -24.72 -5.69 -5.82
N SER A 81 -23.56 -6.36 -5.65
CA SER A 81 -23.46 -7.82 -5.78
C SER A 81 -22.18 -8.38 -5.18
N VAL A 82 -22.21 -9.68 -4.88
CA VAL A 82 -21.03 -10.48 -4.52
C VAL A 82 -20.81 -11.50 -5.63
N ILE A 83 -19.58 -11.61 -6.13
CA ILE A 83 -19.20 -12.44 -7.28
C ILE A 83 -18.04 -13.34 -6.89
N GLU A 84 -18.31 -14.64 -6.71
CA GLU A 84 -17.24 -15.64 -6.61
C GLU A 84 -16.53 -15.81 -7.96
N LEU A 85 -15.20 -15.80 -7.95
CA LEU A 85 -14.35 -15.92 -9.16
C LEU A 85 -14.00 -17.37 -9.48
N LEU A 86 -13.95 -18.21 -8.46
CA LEU A 86 -13.67 -19.64 -8.52
C LEU A 86 -14.74 -20.41 -7.76
N PRO A 87 -15.04 -21.66 -8.14
CA PRO A 87 -15.90 -22.50 -7.33
C PRO A 87 -15.31 -22.70 -5.91
N GLY A 88 -16.20 -22.77 -4.93
CA GLY A 88 -15.86 -23.26 -3.60
C GLY A 88 -15.27 -24.67 -3.66
N SER A 89 -14.34 -24.98 -2.76
CA SER A 89 -13.71 -26.29 -2.67
C SER A 89 -14.24 -27.08 -1.47
N GLY A 90 -14.03 -28.40 -1.46
CA GLY A 90 -14.23 -29.24 -0.29
C GLY A 90 -13.09 -29.19 0.74
N GLN A 91 -12.06 -28.35 0.52
CA GLN A 91 -10.91 -28.25 1.41
C GLN A 91 -11.20 -27.28 2.57
N PRO A 92 -10.99 -27.66 3.85
CA PRO A 92 -11.19 -26.77 4.99
C PRO A 92 -10.36 -25.49 4.87
N ARG A 93 -10.95 -24.33 5.18
CA ARG A 93 -10.30 -23.01 5.09
C ARG A 93 -9.85 -22.57 3.70
N LEU A 94 -10.26 -23.24 2.62
CA LEU A 94 -9.99 -22.78 1.25
C LEU A 94 -11.17 -21.98 0.69
N MET A 95 -11.28 -20.72 1.13
CA MET A 95 -12.31 -19.80 0.64
C MET A 95 -12.13 -19.49 -0.87
N PRO A 96 -13.21 -19.40 -1.66
CA PRO A 96 -13.16 -18.88 -3.02
C PRO A 96 -12.84 -17.37 -3.01
N PRO A 97 -11.98 -16.88 -3.92
CA PRO A 97 -11.83 -15.46 -4.14
C PRO A 97 -13.13 -14.84 -4.63
N ALA A 98 -13.55 -13.73 -4.03
CA ALA A 98 -14.80 -13.07 -4.33
C ALA A 98 -14.65 -11.54 -4.47
N LEU A 99 -15.34 -10.97 -5.44
CA LEU A 99 -15.48 -9.53 -5.62
C LEU A 99 -16.75 -9.05 -4.92
N VAL A 100 -16.71 -7.85 -4.35
CA VAL A 100 -17.87 -7.18 -3.77
C VAL A 100 -18.06 -5.86 -4.52
N LEU A 101 -19.09 -5.75 -5.34
CA LEU A 101 -19.32 -4.58 -6.20
C LEU A 101 -20.13 -3.52 -5.45
N GLU A 102 -19.65 -2.29 -5.45
CA GLU A 102 -20.26 -1.11 -4.79
C GLU A 102 -20.76 -1.42 -3.36
N PRO A 103 -19.88 -1.88 -2.44
CA PRO A 103 -20.27 -2.02 -1.04
C PRO A 103 -20.59 -0.68 -0.42
N ASP A 104 -21.60 -0.67 0.44
CA ASP A 104 -21.93 0.47 1.30
C ASP A 104 -20.68 0.87 2.10
N PRO A 105 -20.29 2.17 2.14
CA PRO A 105 -19.19 2.64 2.98
C PRO A 105 -19.28 2.23 4.46
N ASP A 106 -20.50 2.04 4.98
CA ASP A 106 -20.75 1.60 6.37
C ASP A 106 -20.89 0.07 6.51
N SER A 107 -20.65 -0.70 5.44
CA SER A 107 -20.53 -2.17 5.50
C SER A 107 -19.24 -2.60 6.21
N ALA A 108 -19.27 -3.77 6.85
CA ALA A 108 -18.13 -4.25 7.63
C ALA A 108 -16.86 -4.42 6.78
N ILE A 109 -17.00 -4.87 5.52
CA ILE A 109 -15.88 -5.05 4.58
C ILE A 109 -15.20 -3.72 4.21
N MET A 110 -15.93 -2.60 4.30
CA MET A 110 -15.39 -1.25 4.10
C MET A 110 -14.89 -0.58 5.38
N GLN A 111 -15.00 -1.25 6.54
CA GLN A 111 -14.63 -0.67 7.84
C GLN A 111 -13.34 -1.25 8.44
N GLU A 112 -13.07 -2.54 8.24
CA GLU A 112 -11.90 -3.25 8.75
C GLU A 112 -11.00 -3.86 7.64
N GLU A 113 -9.80 -4.31 8.02
CA GLU A 113 -8.82 -4.88 7.08
C GLU A 113 -9.20 -6.29 6.67
N ILE A 114 -9.13 -6.59 5.37
CA ILE A 114 -9.70 -7.81 4.85
C ILE A 114 -8.79 -8.99 5.16
N PHE A 115 -7.49 -8.94 4.84
CA PHE A 115 -6.55 -10.05 5.07
C PHE A 115 -7.12 -11.43 4.66
N GLY A 116 -7.71 -11.48 3.47
CA GLY A 116 -8.39 -12.64 2.91
C GLY A 116 -8.79 -12.38 1.47
N PRO A 117 -9.34 -13.38 0.76
CA PRO A 117 -9.54 -13.33 -0.68
C PRO A 117 -10.86 -12.62 -1.06
N LEU A 118 -11.16 -11.48 -0.45
CA LEU A 118 -12.34 -10.66 -0.75
C LEU A 118 -11.86 -9.30 -1.28
N LEU A 119 -12.40 -8.84 -2.40
CA LEU A 119 -11.97 -7.58 -3.03
C LEU A 119 -13.18 -6.66 -3.33
N PRO A 120 -13.40 -5.63 -2.52
CA PRO A 120 -14.28 -4.51 -2.83
C PRO A 120 -13.89 -3.85 -4.16
N ILE A 121 -14.88 -3.54 -4.99
CA ILE A 121 -14.72 -2.74 -6.21
C ILE A 121 -15.70 -1.57 -6.15
N ILE A 122 -15.16 -0.36 -6.17
CA ILE A 122 -15.89 0.90 -6.05
C ILE A 122 -15.68 1.69 -7.33
N SER A 123 -16.76 2.13 -7.97
CA SER A 123 -16.65 2.92 -9.19
C SER A 123 -16.56 4.43 -8.94
N TYR A 124 -15.75 5.11 -9.75
CA TYR A 124 -15.67 6.58 -9.79
C TYR A 124 -16.00 7.13 -11.19
N ARG A 125 -16.31 8.43 -11.25
CA ARG A 125 -16.58 9.16 -12.51
C ARG A 125 -15.47 10.15 -12.85
N LEU A 126 -14.89 10.81 -11.85
CA LEU A 126 -13.75 11.70 -12.01
C LEU A 126 -12.59 11.21 -11.16
N LEU A 127 -11.35 11.33 -11.66
CA LEU A 127 -10.15 10.96 -10.89
C LEU A 127 -10.03 11.78 -9.59
N ASP A 128 -10.48 13.03 -9.59
CA ASP A 128 -10.59 13.86 -8.38
C ASP A 128 -11.47 13.24 -7.30
N ASP A 129 -12.56 12.54 -7.65
CA ASP A 129 -13.42 11.87 -6.69
C ASP A 129 -12.70 10.66 -6.08
N ALA A 130 -11.94 9.91 -6.88
CA ALA A 130 -11.13 8.78 -6.43
C ALA A 130 -10.02 9.23 -5.48
N ILE A 131 -9.24 10.25 -5.86
CA ILE A 131 -8.22 10.85 -4.98
C ILE A 131 -8.89 11.40 -3.70
N GLY A 132 -10.04 12.07 -3.83
CA GLY A 132 -10.84 12.57 -2.71
C GLY A 132 -11.46 11.48 -1.83
N PHE A 133 -11.57 10.24 -2.30
CA PHE A 133 -11.96 9.07 -1.52
C PHE A 133 -10.77 8.60 -0.67
N VAL A 134 -9.62 8.33 -1.29
CA VAL A 134 -8.39 7.88 -0.60
C VAL A 134 -7.99 8.88 0.50
N LEU A 135 -8.04 10.18 0.21
CA LEU A 135 -7.67 11.24 1.16
C LEU A 135 -8.60 11.39 2.38
N LYS A 136 -9.75 10.71 2.43
CA LYS A 136 -10.62 10.63 3.63
C LYS A 136 -10.24 9.47 4.56
N LEU A 137 -9.41 8.55 4.08
CA LEU A 137 -8.95 7.39 4.83
C LEU A 137 -7.60 7.68 5.51
N ASP A 138 -7.18 6.73 6.35
CA ASP A 138 -5.82 6.68 6.84
C ASP A 138 -4.84 6.44 5.68
N ARG A 139 -3.57 6.85 5.85
CA ARG A 139 -2.57 6.73 4.79
C ARG A 139 -2.16 5.26 4.53
N PRO A 140 -2.12 4.81 3.26
CA PRO A 140 -1.69 3.45 2.88
C PRO A 140 -0.29 3.06 3.37
N LEU A 141 0.00 1.76 3.41
CA LEU A 141 1.38 1.25 3.32
C LEU A 141 1.81 1.18 1.86
N ALA A 142 0.95 0.70 0.96
CA ALA A 142 1.20 0.69 -0.48
C ALA A 142 -0.01 1.21 -1.27
N LEU A 143 0.25 2.03 -2.28
CA LEU A 143 -0.71 2.45 -3.30
C LEU A 143 -0.29 1.87 -4.65
N TYR A 144 -1.21 1.32 -5.42
CA TYR A 144 -0.96 0.89 -6.80
C TYR A 144 -1.74 1.78 -7.75
N CYS A 145 -1.09 2.30 -8.79
CA CYS A 145 -1.67 3.28 -9.71
C CYS A 145 -1.56 2.76 -11.14
N PHE A 146 -2.68 2.45 -11.79
CA PHE A 146 -2.67 1.96 -13.16
C PHE A 146 -3.27 3.02 -14.11
N SER A 147 -2.44 3.54 -15.02
CA SER A 147 -2.82 4.42 -16.14
C SER A 147 -1.65 4.53 -17.12
N ASP A 148 -1.95 4.75 -18.41
CA ASP A 148 -0.94 5.15 -19.41
C ASP A 148 -0.76 6.68 -19.48
N ASN A 149 -1.63 7.44 -18.81
CA ASN A 149 -1.59 8.90 -18.80
C ASN A 149 -0.67 9.41 -17.68
N THR A 150 0.54 9.86 -18.05
CA THR A 150 1.50 10.44 -17.11
C THR A 150 0.94 11.59 -16.28
N ALA A 151 0.01 12.40 -16.81
CA ALA A 151 -0.57 13.51 -16.06
C ALA A 151 -1.52 13.04 -14.93
N GLU A 152 -2.19 11.90 -15.10
CA GLU A 152 -3.01 11.28 -14.06
C GLU A 152 -2.13 10.64 -12.97
N ILE A 153 -1.05 9.97 -13.37
CA ILE A 153 -0.05 9.40 -12.45
C ILE A 153 0.55 10.51 -11.58
N GLU A 154 1.06 11.58 -12.18
CA GLU A 154 1.62 12.73 -11.45
C GLU A 154 0.57 13.42 -10.55
N MET A 155 -0.69 13.47 -10.97
CA MET A 155 -1.78 13.99 -10.14
C MET A 155 -2.03 13.12 -8.90
N MET A 156 -1.97 11.80 -9.01
CA MET A 156 -2.10 10.89 -7.87
C MET A 156 -0.88 10.99 -6.95
N LEU A 157 0.34 10.90 -7.50
CA LEU A 157 1.60 10.94 -6.76
C LEU A 157 1.83 12.26 -6.02
N SER A 158 1.40 13.40 -6.59
CA SER A 158 1.55 14.72 -5.96
C SER A 158 0.54 15.00 -4.84
N ARG A 159 -0.49 14.15 -4.67
CA ARG A 159 -1.60 14.38 -3.73
C ARG A 159 -1.74 13.29 -2.66
N ILE A 160 -1.48 12.03 -3.00
CA ILE A 160 -1.63 10.89 -2.09
C ILE A 160 -0.29 10.57 -1.43
N VAL A 161 -0.28 10.44 -0.10
CA VAL A 161 0.89 10.04 0.67
C VAL A 161 0.70 8.61 1.17
N ALA A 162 1.50 7.69 0.63
CA ALA A 162 1.56 6.27 0.98
C ALA A 162 2.97 5.90 1.49
N GLY A 163 3.13 4.73 2.09
CA GLY A 163 4.47 4.20 2.45
C GLY A 163 5.32 3.86 1.22
N GLY A 164 4.69 3.31 0.18
CA GLY A 164 5.26 3.09 -1.15
C GLY A 164 4.19 3.20 -2.24
N VAL A 165 4.63 3.40 -3.49
CA VAL A 165 3.74 3.41 -4.65
C VAL A 165 4.33 2.53 -5.74
N CYS A 166 3.48 1.77 -6.45
CA CYS A 166 3.84 1.06 -7.68
C CYS A 166 2.93 1.54 -8.82
N VAL A 167 3.48 1.74 -10.02
CA VAL A 167 2.74 2.23 -11.18
C VAL A 167 2.68 1.12 -12.23
N ASN A 168 1.48 0.83 -12.72
CA ASN A 168 1.17 -0.25 -13.68
C ASN A 168 1.63 -1.66 -13.24
N ASP A 169 1.78 -1.88 -11.93
CA ASP A 169 2.11 -3.17 -11.32
C ASP A 169 1.72 -3.17 -9.83
N THR A 170 1.66 -4.35 -9.19
CA THR A 170 1.41 -4.49 -7.75
C THR A 170 2.52 -5.28 -7.06
N LEU A 171 2.71 -5.09 -5.75
CA LEU A 171 3.71 -5.78 -4.90
C LEU A 171 5.20 -5.60 -5.26
N TYR A 172 5.59 -5.41 -6.53
CA TYR A 172 6.99 -5.44 -6.99
C TYR A 172 7.92 -4.42 -6.30
N HIS A 173 7.40 -3.26 -5.89
CA HIS A 173 8.18 -2.28 -5.13
C HIS A 173 8.77 -2.84 -3.82
N PHE A 174 8.11 -3.84 -3.20
CA PHE A 174 8.65 -4.58 -2.04
C PHE A 174 9.84 -5.47 -2.41
N ALA A 175 9.85 -6.07 -3.60
CA ALA A 175 10.96 -6.90 -4.07
C ALA A 175 12.21 -6.08 -4.45
N CYS A 176 12.07 -4.77 -4.67
CA CYS A 176 13.17 -3.85 -4.95
C CYS A 176 13.95 -3.51 -3.68
N SER A 177 14.98 -4.30 -3.35
CA SER A 177 15.81 -4.13 -2.12
C SER A 177 16.55 -2.78 -1.98
N ASN A 178 16.60 -1.97 -3.05
CA ASN A 178 17.15 -0.62 -3.05
C ASN A 178 16.09 0.48 -2.83
N LEU A 179 14.80 0.13 -2.77
CA LEU A 179 13.74 1.03 -2.34
C LEU A 179 13.50 0.83 -0.83
N PRO A 180 13.40 1.91 -0.04
CA PRO A 180 12.99 1.80 1.35
C PRO A 180 11.55 1.27 1.42
N PHE A 181 11.31 0.31 2.31
CA PHE A 181 9.96 -0.19 2.59
C PHE A 181 9.58 0.12 4.03
N GLY A 182 8.45 0.81 4.21
CA GLY A 182 8.00 1.34 5.49
C GLY A 182 6.67 2.07 5.37
N GLY A 183 5.98 2.25 6.49
CA GLY A 183 4.68 2.94 6.55
C GLY A 183 4.79 4.43 6.91
N VAL A 184 3.68 5.14 6.79
CA VAL A 184 3.58 6.57 7.11
C VAL A 184 2.29 6.91 7.84
N GLY A 185 2.39 7.27 9.12
CA GLY A 185 1.23 7.59 9.94
C GLY A 185 0.58 6.32 10.46
N ALA A 186 -0.69 6.07 10.11
CA ALA A 186 -1.43 4.89 10.56
C ALA A 186 -0.84 3.56 10.03
N SER A 187 -0.26 3.56 8.83
CA SER A 187 0.41 2.39 8.25
C SER A 187 1.80 2.11 8.84
N GLY A 188 2.36 3.01 9.65
CA GLY A 188 3.62 2.78 10.38
C GLY A 188 4.55 4.00 10.46
N MET A 189 5.78 3.74 10.91
CA MET A 189 6.88 4.70 10.93
C MET A 189 8.23 4.00 10.69
N GLY A 190 9.19 4.75 10.15
CA GLY A 190 10.50 4.21 9.78
C GLY A 190 10.43 3.33 8.52
N GLN A 191 11.59 2.87 8.06
CA GLN A 191 11.73 2.09 6.85
C GLN A 191 12.90 1.10 6.96
N TYR A 192 12.89 0.05 6.16
CA TYR A 192 14.00 -0.90 6.02
C TYR A 192 14.18 -1.30 4.53
N HIS A 193 14.74 -2.49 4.28
CA HIS A 193 15.36 -2.97 3.03
C HIS A 193 16.77 -2.46 2.78
N GLY A 194 17.63 -3.35 2.25
CA GLY A 194 18.99 -3.08 1.81
C GLY A 194 19.78 -2.14 2.74
N HIS A 195 20.17 -1.00 2.19
CA HIS A 195 20.93 0.04 2.89
C HIS A 195 20.12 0.75 3.98
N ASP A 196 18.85 1.06 3.73
CA ASP A 196 17.95 1.69 4.71
C ASP A 196 17.71 0.81 5.94
N GLY A 197 17.62 -0.51 5.76
CA GLY A 197 17.60 -1.47 6.86
C GLY A 197 18.86 -1.42 7.71
N PHE A 198 20.05 -1.33 7.07
CA PHE A 198 21.30 -1.12 7.80
C PHE A 198 21.31 0.21 8.56
N LEU A 199 20.83 1.30 7.97
CA LEU A 199 20.72 2.61 8.64
C LEU A 199 19.77 2.56 9.83
N THR A 200 18.59 1.95 9.69
CA THR A 200 17.57 1.84 10.75
C THR A 200 18.06 1.05 11.97
N PHE A 201 18.92 0.05 11.78
CA PHE A 201 19.56 -0.69 12.89
C PHE A 201 20.93 -0.12 13.30
N SER A 202 21.34 1.04 12.77
CA SER A 202 22.62 1.69 13.06
C SER A 202 22.45 3.02 13.79
N LYS A 203 23.33 3.27 14.77
CA LYS A 203 23.48 4.61 15.35
C LYS A 203 24.57 5.37 14.60
N ALA A 204 24.18 6.34 13.77
CA ALA A 204 25.13 7.26 13.16
C ALA A 204 25.94 8.01 14.24
N MET A 205 27.27 7.91 14.18
CA MET A 205 28.17 8.58 15.12
C MET A 205 28.78 9.82 14.48
N PRO A 206 28.35 11.04 14.83
CA PRO A 206 29.02 12.24 14.36
C PRO A 206 30.40 12.35 15.01
N VAL A 207 31.43 12.49 14.18
CA VAL A 207 32.82 12.71 14.62
C VAL A 207 33.31 14.02 14.01
N LEU A 208 33.54 15.02 14.85
CA LEU A 208 34.12 16.30 14.44
C LEU A 208 35.58 16.38 14.92
N THR A 209 36.52 16.21 13.99
CA THR A 209 37.95 16.37 14.28
C THR A 209 38.37 17.82 14.06
N LYS A 210 38.80 18.50 15.13
CA LYS A 210 39.51 19.78 15.02
C LYS A 210 40.99 19.53 14.74
N TYR A 211 41.43 19.84 13.52
CA TYR A 211 42.85 19.80 13.16
C TYR A 211 43.63 20.97 13.78
N ALA A 212 44.97 20.81 13.83
CA ALA A 212 45.87 21.48 14.77
C ALA A 212 45.79 23.03 14.79
N PRO A 213 46.08 23.67 15.94
CA PRO A 213 46.01 25.13 16.11
C PRO A 213 47.09 25.87 15.28
N PRO A 214 46.87 27.16 14.97
CA PRO A 214 45.71 27.97 15.35
C PRO A 214 44.54 27.82 14.36
N ALA A 215 43.34 27.51 14.88
CA ALA A 215 42.12 27.49 14.07
C ALA A 215 41.26 28.75 14.36
N PRO A 216 40.46 29.26 13.40
CA PRO A 216 39.58 30.41 13.65
C PRO A 216 38.59 30.22 14.81
N SER A 217 38.21 28.97 15.12
CA SER A 217 37.38 28.65 16.29
C SER A 217 38.06 28.94 17.63
N ASP A 218 39.40 29.06 17.67
CA ASP A 218 40.13 29.50 18.87
C ASP A 218 39.94 30.98 19.20
N LEU A 219 39.41 31.79 18.27
CA LEU A 219 39.02 33.18 18.51
C LEU A 219 37.69 33.29 19.28
N ILE A 220 36.91 32.20 19.34
CA ILE A 220 35.69 32.09 20.14
C ILE A 220 36.06 31.64 21.57
N LYS A 221 36.91 32.45 22.22
CA LYS A 221 37.34 32.27 23.61
C LYS A 221 37.14 33.56 24.41
N PRO A 222 37.01 33.49 25.75
CA PRO A 222 36.98 34.68 26.59
C PRO A 222 38.28 35.50 26.45
N PRO A 223 38.23 36.84 26.58
CA PRO A 223 37.04 37.65 26.89
C PRO A 223 36.16 37.92 25.66
N TYR A 224 34.85 37.70 25.79
CA TYR A 224 33.88 37.89 24.70
C TYR A 224 33.55 39.37 24.50
N THR A 225 34.37 40.09 23.74
CA THR A 225 34.18 41.52 23.45
C THR A 225 34.28 41.82 21.96
N GLY A 226 33.67 42.93 21.53
CA GLY A 226 33.76 43.44 20.17
C GLY A 226 33.32 42.44 19.09
N LEU A 227 34.26 42.00 18.25
CA LEU A 227 33.99 41.12 17.11
C LEU A 227 33.58 39.70 17.55
N THR A 228 34.14 39.17 18.64
CA THR A 228 33.82 37.82 19.13
C THR A 228 32.39 37.72 19.64
N ASP A 229 31.91 38.75 20.36
CA ASP A 229 30.52 38.87 20.80
C ASP A 229 29.55 38.98 19.60
N ARG A 230 29.88 39.81 18.59
CA ARG A 230 29.10 39.88 17.34
C ARG A 230 29.04 38.55 16.60
N LEU A 231 30.15 37.81 16.53
CA LEU A 231 30.24 36.51 15.89
C LEU A 231 29.41 35.45 16.64
N ILE A 232 29.48 35.41 17.97
CA ILE A 232 28.67 34.51 18.80
C ILE A 232 27.17 34.80 18.60
N ARG A 233 26.75 36.07 18.59
CA ARG A 233 25.34 36.45 18.33
C ARG A 233 24.87 36.15 16.90
N PHE A 234 25.78 36.01 15.94
CA PHE A 234 25.46 35.60 14.57
C PHE A 234 25.32 34.07 14.47
N ILE A 235 26.16 33.31 15.18
CA ILE A 235 26.14 31.83 15.19
C ILE A 235 25.01 31.27 16.07
N ALA A 236 24.65 31.96 17.15
CA ALA A 236 23.59 31.54 18.08
C ALA A 236 22.18 32.00 17.66
N ARG A 237 21.94 32.16 16.35
CA ARG A 237 20.73 32.73 15.76
C ARG A 237 20.14 31.83 14.69
#